data_AF-A0ABD0RM77-F1
#
_entry.id   AF-A0ABD0RM77-F1
#
_cell.length_a   1.000
_cell.length_b   1.000
_cell.length_c   1.000
_cell.angle_alpha   90.00
_cell.angle_beta   90.00
_cell.angle_gamma   90.00
#
_symmetry.space_group_name_H-M   'P 1'
#
loop_
_entity.id
_entity.type
_entity.pdbx_description
1 polymer ?
#
loop_
_entity_poly.entity_id
_entity_poly.type
_entity_poly.pdbx_seq_one_letter_code
_entity_poly.pdbx_strand_id
1 'polypeptide(L)' 'KLGTAGQKLGGSAALCHIRHDPTDPAGCFTLTAANVGKCQAVLCRDGKALPLSLLHNISIKEEYNRVRQHKAIITE' A
#
# COMPACT_ATOMS: atom_id res chain seq x y z
N LYS A 1 -11.50 19.98 31.77
CA LYS A 1 -11.72 18.56 31.43
C LYS A 1 -11.70 18.45 29.91
N LEU A 2 -10.59 17.97 29.33
CA LEU A 2 -10.53 17.65 27.90
C LEU A 2 -11.48 16.48 27.67
N GLY A 3 -12.55 16.71 26.91
CA GLY A 3 -13.48 15.65 26.51
C GLY A 3 -12.72 14.54 25.79
N THR A 4 -13.16 13.30 25.98
CA THR A 4 -12.62 12.13 25.29
C THR A 4 -12.75 12.32 23.79
N ALA A 5 -11.72 12.88 23.16
CA ALA A 5 -11.55 12.85 21.72
C ALA A 5 -11.46 11.36 21.36
N GLY A 6 -12.47 10.83 20.67
CA GLY A 6 -12.38 9.50 20.07
C GLY A 6 -11.06 9.42 19.30
N GLN A 7 -10.28 8.36 19.54
CA GLN A 7 -8.96 8.25 18.94
C GLN A 7 -9.12 8.33 17.41
N LYS A 8 -8.57 9.37 16.79
CA LYS A 8 -8.53 9.52 15.32
C LYS A 8 -7.44 8.61 14.76
N LEU A 9 -7.67 7.29 14.83
CA LEU A 9 -6.72 6.29 14.35
C LEU A 9 -6.98 6.01 12.87
N GLY A 10 -5.90 5.98 12.09
CA GLY A 10 -5.86 5.43 10.74
C GLY A 10 -4.96 4.19 10.71
N GLY A 11 -5.17 3.32 9.72
CA GLY A 11 -4.36 2.13 9.50
C GLY A 11 -3.72 2.13 8.12
N SER A 12 -2.61 1.39 7.98
CA SER A 12 -2.11 0.99 6.66
C SER A 12 -2.75 -0.34 6.26
N ALA A 13 -2.92 -0.58 4.96
CA ALA A 13 -3.46 -1.83 4.46
C ALA A 13 -2.87 -2.18 3.09
N ALA A 14 -2.64 -3.47 2.87
CA ALA A 14 -2.34 -4.03 1.57
C ALA A 14 -3.39 -5.10 1.24
N LEU A 15 -3.89 -5.09 0.02
CA LEU A 15 -4.87 -6.05 -0.50
C LEU A 15 -4.23 -6.82 -1.64
N CYS A 16 -4.44 -8.14 -1.66
CA CYS A 16 -4.04 -9.01 -2.76
C CYS A 16 -5.28 -9.77 -3.25
N HIS A 17 -5.63 -9.61 -4.51
CA HIS A 17 -6.71 -10.34 -5.16
C HIS A 17 -6.13 -11.33 -6.15
N ILE A 18 -6.33 -12.62 -5.89
CA ILE A 18 -5.91 -13.71 -6.77
C ILE A 18 -7.13 -14.19 -7.53
N ARG A 19 -7.09 -14.08 -8.86
CA ARG A 19 -8.10 -14.61 -9.75
C ARG A 19 -7.55 -15.84 -10.47
N HIS A 20 -8.35 -16.90 -10.52
CA HIS A 20 -8.11 -18.06 -11.35
C HIS A 20 -8.96 -17.96 -12.63
N ASP A 21 -8.33 -18.05 -13.79
CA ASP A 21 -9.00 -18.16 -15.08
C ASP A 21 -8.47 -19.39 -15.82
N PRO A 22 -9.18 -20.53 -15.76
CA PRO A 22 -8.69 -21.78 -16.35
C PRO A 22 -8.68 -21.75 -17.88
N THR A 23 -9.24 -20.71 -18.50
CA THR A 23 -9.29 -20.55 -19.96
C THR A 23 -8.17 -19.67 -20.51
N ASP A 24 -7.35 -19.05 -19.65
CA ASP A 24 -6.28 -18.15 -20.05
C ASP A 24 -5.02 -18.92 -20.48
N PRO A 25 -4.62 -18.88 -21.77
CA PRO A 25 -3.42 -19.54 -22.26
C PRO A 25 -2.11 -18.90 -21.77
N ALA A 26 -2.13 -17.65 -21.26
CA ALA A 26 -0.95 -16.97 -20.71
C ALA A 26 -0.65 -17.36 -19.26
N GLY A 27 -1.57 -18.07 -18.59
CA GLY A 27 -1.43 -18.55 -17.23
C GLY A 27 -2.76 -18.52 -16.49
N CYS A 28 -3.01 -19.53 -15.65
CA CYS A 28 -4.32 -19.67 -15.02
C CYS A 28 -4.54 -18.76 -13.80
N PHE A 29 -3.53 -18.04 -13.30
CA PHE A 29 -3.67 -17.15 -12.14
C PHE A 29 -3.16 -15.74 -12.42
N THR A 30 -3.98 -14.75 -12.08
CA THR A 30 -3.60 -13.33 -12.02
C THR A 30 -3.63 -12.85 -10.58
N LEU A 31 -2.63 -12.05 -10.18
CA LEU A 31 -2.56 -11.41 -8.87
C LEU A 31 -2.54 -9.89 -9.03
N THR A 32 -3.54 -9.22 -8.46
CA THR A 32 -3.60 -7.76 -8.38
C THR A 32 -3.37 -7.33 -6.93
N ALA A 33 -2.44 -6.41 -6.72
CA ALA A 33 -2.15 -5.84 -5.40
C ALA A 33 -2.56 -4.36 -5.33
N ALA A 34 -3.04 -3.94 -4.16
CA ALA A 34 -3.27 -2.54 -3.83
C ALA A 34 -2.68 -2.24 -2.45
N ASN A 35 -2.15 -1.04 -2.24
CA ASN A 35 -1.51 -0.66 -0.98
C ASN A 35 -1.83 0.79 -0.58
N VAL A 36 -2.09 0.98 0.71
CA VAL A 36 -2.21 2.29 1.35
C VAL A 36 -1.33 2.35 2.60
N GLY A 37 -0.50 3.39 2.67
CA GLY A 37 0.39 3.64 3.79
C GLY A 37 1.73 2.88 3.69
N LYS A 38 2.30 2.55 4.87
CA LYS A 38 3.69 2.08 5.00
C LYS A 38 3.85 0.55 4.90
N CYS A 39 2.76 -0.22 4.81
CA CYS A 39 2.86 -1.66 4.57
C CYS A 39 3.22 -1.97 3.11
N GLN A 40 3.56 -3.23 2.83
CA GLN A 40 3.94 -3.66 1.50
C GLN A 40 3.50 -5.10 1.23
N ALA A 41 2.97 -5.35 0.03
CA ALA A 41 2.75 -6.69 -0.50
C ALA A 41 4.02 -7.18 -1.21
N VAL A 42 4.43 -8.41 -0.90
CA VAL A 42 5.61 -9.06 -1.48
C VAL A 42 5.23 -10.49 -1.85
N LEU A 43 5.63 -10.93 -3.05
CA LEU A 43 5.46 -12.30 -3.52
C LEU A 43 6.80 -13.01 -3.53
N CYS A 44 6.86 -14.21 -2.94
CA CYS A 44 8.01 -15.08 -3.10
C CYS A 44 7.89 -15.83 -4.43
N ARG A 45 8.87 -15.68 -5.32
CA ARG A 45 8.98 -16.42 -6.58
C ARG A 45 10.43 -16.81 -6.81
N ASP A 46 10.67 -18.10 -7.05
CA ASP A 46 12.01 -18.67 -7.23
C ASP A 46 12.99 -18.35 -6.09
N GLY A 47 12.47 -18.40 -4.85
CA GLY A 47 13.25 -18.08 -3.64
C GLY A 47 13.60 -16.60 -3.48
N LYS A 48 13.08 -15.72 -4.34
CA LYS A 48 13.32 -14.28 -4.30
C LYS A 48 12.06 -13.53 -3.86
N ALA A 49 12.27 -12.49 -3.06
CA ALA A 49 11.22 -11.54 -2.70
C ALA A 49 10.99 -10.56 -3.86
N LEU A 50 9.79 -10.59 -4.45
CA LEU A 50 9.35 -9.67 -5.49
C LEU A 50 8.32 -8.69 -4.91
N PRO A 51 8.66 -7.39 -4.77
CA PRO A 51 7.71 -6.38 -4.33
C PRO A 51 6.55 -6.23 -5.32
N LEU A 52 5.31 -6.26 -4.83
CA LEU A 52 4.10 -6.10 -5.66
C LEU A 52 3.42 -4.75 -5.49
N SER A 53 3.81 -3.97 -4.48
CA SER A 53 3.24 -2.66 -4.21
C SER A 53 4.30 -1.63 -3.85
N LEU A 54 4.02 -0.36 -4.15
CA LEU A 54 4.80 0.78 -3.71
C LEU A 54 4.54 1.09 -2.23
N LEU A 55 5.54 1.61 -1.54
CA LEU A 55 5.40 2.18 -0.20
C LEU A 55 4.88 3.62 -0.31
N HIS A 56 3.89 3.98 0.51
CA HIS A 56 3.40 5.34 0.59
C HIS A 56 3.82 5.96 1.92
N ASN A 57 4.88 6.75 1.88
CA ASN A 57 5.41 7.45 3.05
C ASN A 57 6.12 8.74 2.64
N ILE A 58 6.38 9.64 3.60
CA ILE A 58 6.89 10.98 3.33
C ILE A 58 8.34 11.04 2.84
N SER A 59 9.12 9.96 2.97
CA SER A 59 10.46 9.89 2.37
C SER A 59 10.42 9.68 0.86
N ILE A 60 9.26 9.32 0.30
CA ILE A 60 9.04 9.23 -1.15
C ILE A 60 8.75 10.62 -1.68
N LYS A 61 9.54 11.05 -2.67
CA LYS A 61 9.51 12.43 -3.20
C LYS A 61 8.14 12.82 -3.73
N GLU A 62 7.48 11.91 -4.42
CA GLU A 62 6.15 12.10 -4.99
C GLU A 62 5.12 12.32 -3.88
N GLU A 63 5.16 11.51 -2.82
CA GLU A 63 4.28 11.65 -1.66
C GLU A 63 4.57 12.94 -0.88
N TYR A 64 5.85 13.29 -0.69
CA TYR A 64 6.26 14.55 -0.09
C TYR A 64 5.68 15.76 -0.84
N ASN A 65 5.82 15.76 -2.17
CA ASN A 65 5.30 16.83 -3.01
C ASN A 65 3.78 16.93 -2.93
N ARG A 66 3.07 15.78 -2.96
CA ARG A 66 1.61 15.73 -2.79
C ARG A 66 1.18 16.34 -1.45
N VAL A 67 1.84 15.99 -0.35
CA VAL A 67 1.55 16.53 0.98
C VAL A 67 1.80 18.04 1.04
N ARG A 68 2.94 18.51 0.49
CA ARG A 68 3.28 19.94 0.43
C ARG A 68 2.31 20.77 -0.41
N GLN A 69 1.87 20.26 -1.56
CA GLN A 69 0.89 20.92 -2.41
C GLN A 69 -0.42 21.21 -1.66
N HIS A 70 -0.78 20.35 -0.72
CA HIS A 70 -2.00 20.47 0.09
C HIS A 70 -1.74 21.20 1.43
N LYS A 71 -0.60 21.87 1.58
CA LYS A 71 -0.22 22.67 2.77
C LYS A 71 -0.29 21.89 4.09
N ALA A 72 -0.14 20.57 4.03
CA ALA A 72 -0.12 19.73 5.23
C ALA A 72 1.21 19.90 5.99
N ILE A 73 1.13 19.79 7.32
CA ILE A 73 2.31 19.84 8.20
C ILE A 73 2.88 18.42 8.30
N ILE A 74 4.16 18.29 7.99
CA ILE A 74 4.90 17.04 8.18
C ILE A 74 5.39 17.01 9.62
N THR A 75 5.03 15.95 10.33
CA THR A 75 5.46 15.69 11.71
C THR A 75 6.26 14.39 11.72
N GLU A 76 7.09 14.22 12.75
CA GLU A 76 7.93 13.04 12.94
C GLU A 76 7.11 11.77 13.21
#